data_AF-H2A9P5-F1
#
_entry.id   AF-H2A9P5-F1
#
_cell.length_a   1.000
_cell.length_b   1.000
_cell.length_c   1.000
_cell.angle_alpha   90.00
_cell.angle_beta   90.00
_cell.angle_gamma   90.00
#
_symmetry.space_group_name_H-M   'P 1'
#
loop_
_entity.id
_entity.type
_entity.pdbx_description
1 polymer ?
#
loop_
_entity_poly.entity_id
_entity_poly.type
_entity_poly.pdbx_seq_one_letter_code
_entity_poly.pdbx_strand_id
1 'polypeptide(L)'
;NIGIILLFAVMATAFMGYVLPWGQMSFWGATVITNLLSAIPYIGTTLVEWIWGGFSVDEATLTRFFAFHFILPFIITALVVVHLLFLHETGSNNPSGVNSDSDKIPFHPYFTIKDILGFLLLISLMMSLVLFSPDLLGDPDNYTPANPLNTPPHIKPEWYFLFAYAILRSIPNKLGGVLALVFSILILTLFPLLQLSKQRSMMFRPISQCMFWILTADLLTLTW
;
A
#
# COMPACT_ATOMS: atom_id res chain seq x y z
N ASN A 1 5.06 14.99 -1.67
CA ASN A 1 5.42 13.71 -2.32
C ASN A 1 5.97 12.65 -1.38
N ILE A 2 6.58 12.99 -0.23
CA ILE A 2 7.12 11.98 0.72
C ILE A 2 6.07 10.95 1.16
N GLY A 3 4.81 11.36 1.37
CA GLY A 3 3.73 10.42 1.69
C GLY A 3 3.51 9.32 0.65
N ILE A 4 3.72 9.63 -0.65
CA ILE A 4 3.62 8.64 -1.73
C ILE A 4 4.81 7.68 -1.70
N ILE A 5 6.02 8.19 -1.39
CA ILE A 5 7.21 7.34 -1.21
C ILE A 5 7.03 6.40 -0.01
N LEU A 6 6.49 6.92 1.10
CA LEU A 6 6.14 6.11 2.27
C LEU A 6 5.11 5.03 1.92
N LEU A 7 4.09 5.35 1.13
CA LEU A 7 3.11 4.37 0.66
C LEU A 7 3.78 3.24 -0.12
N PHE A 8 4.63 3.55 -1.11
CA PHE A 8 5.37 2.51 -1.84
C PHE A 8 6.28 1.68 -0.95
N ALA A 9 6.97 2.31 0.01
CA ALA A 9 7.86 1.61 0.93
C ALA A 9 7.10 0.63 1.83
N VAL A 10 5.93 1.03 2.36
CA VAL A 10 5.07 0.16 3.18
C VAL A 10 4.49 -0.98 2.35
N MET A 11 4.02 -0.70 1.12
CA MET A 11 3.51 -1.73 0.20
C MET A 11 4.60 -2.78 -0.12
N ALA A 12 5.82 -2.32 -0.44
CA ALA A 12 6.94 -3.23 -0.69
C ALA A 12 7.28 -4.07 0.55
N THR A 13 7.31 -3.45 1.73
CA THR A 13 7.60 -4.12 3.01
C THR A 13 6.56 -5.18 3.34
N ALA A 14 5.27 -4.86 3.18
CA ALA A 14 4.17 -5.79 3.42
C ALA A 14 4.23 -6.98 2.45
N PHE A 15 4.41 -6.73 1.16
CA PHE A 15 4.57 -7.78 0.16
C PHE A 15 5.72 -8.73 0.50
N MET A 16 6.92 -8.21 0.77
CA MET A 16 8.06 -9.06 1.13
C MET A 16 7.84 -9.82 2.44
N GLY A 17 7.16 -9.21 3.41
CA GLY A 17 6.77 -9.86 4.66
C GLY A 17 5.82 -11.03 4.44
N TYR A 18 4.86 -10.88 3.53
CA TYR A 18 3.92 -11.93 3.16
C TYR A 18 4.59 -13.11 2.45
N VAL A 19 5.77 -12.93 1.85
CA VAL A 19 6.53 -14.04 1.25
C VAL A 19 7.20 -14.93 2.31
N LEU A 20 7.50 -14.39 3.49
CA LEU A 20 8.33 -15.07 4.50
C LEU A 20 7.75 -16.38 5.09
N PRO A 21 6.43 -16.52 5.31
CA PRO A 21 5.85 -17.78 5.80
C PRO A 21 6.04 -18.96 4.83
N TRP A 22 6.36 -18.69 3.56
CA TRP A 22 6.61 -19.70 2.53
C TRP A 22 5.44 -20.67 2.30
N GLY A 23 4.22 -20.16 2.38
CA GLY A 23 3.01 -20.87 1.98
C GLY A 23 2.73 -20.78 0.47
N GLN A 24 1.64 -21.41 0.02
CA GLN A 24 1.27 -21.37 -1.40
C GLN A 24 1.01 -19.95 -1.92
N MET A 25 0.22 -19.15 -1.21
CA MET A 25 -0.07 -17.78 -1.64
C MET A 25 1.18 -16.89 -1.58
N SER A 26 2.05 -17.08 -0.57
CA SER A 26 3.36 -16.43 -0.48
C SER A 26 4.22 -16.68 -1.72
N PHE A 27 4.43 -17.95 -2.07
CA PHE A 27 5.31 -18.36 -3.18
C PHE A 27 4.78 -17.92 -4.54
N TRP A 28 3.50 -18.20 -4.80
CA TRP A 28 2.91 -17.86 -6.09
C TRP A 28 2.68 -16.36 -6.22
N GLY A 29 2.36 -15.66 -5.12
CA GLY A 29 2.28 -14.21 -5.08
C GLY A 29 3.63 -13.58 -5.42
N ALA A 30 4.72 -14.08 -4.83
CA ALA A 30 6.08 -13.65 -5.17
C ALA A 30 6.37 -13.85 -6.65
N THR A 31 6.07 -15.05 -7.18
CA THR A 31 6.28 -15.40 -8.59
C THR A 31 5.53 -14.46 -9.53
N VAL A 32 4.25 -14.24 -9.31
CA VAL A 32 3.42 -13.41 -10.19
C VAL A 32 3.84 -11.94 -10.13
N ILE A 33 3.96 -11.37 -8.93
CA ILE A 33 4.21 -9.93 -8.74
C ILE A 33 5.60 -9.55 -9.27
N THR A 34 6.65 -10.30 -8.93
CA THR A 34 8.00 -9.98 -9.42
C THR A 34 8.12 -10.18 -10.93
N ASN A 35 7.44 -11.18 -11.49
CA ASN A 35 7.43 -11.42 -12.94
C ASN A 35 6.71 -10.31 -13.74
N LEU A 36 5.97 -9.40 -13.10
CA LEU A 36 5.45 -8.22 -13.77
C LEU A 36 6.57 -7.35 -14.38
N LEU A 37 7.77 -7.35 -13.78
CA LEU A 37 8.93 -6.62 -14.30
C LEU A 37 9.43 -7.15 -15.63
N SER A 38 9.12 -8.41 -15.99
CA SER A 38 9.45 -8.95 -17.32
C SER A 38 8.68 -8.27 -18.46
N ALA A 39 7.67 -7.45 -18.14
CA ALA A 39 7.00 -6.62 -19.14
C ALA A 39 7.88 -5.45 -19.65
N ILE A 40 8.95 -5.08 -18.93
CA ILE A 40 9.86 -4.01 -19.34
C ILE A 40 10.63 -4.47 -20.60
N PRO A 41 10.55 -3.73 -21.72
CA PRO A 41 11.26 -4.10 -22.94
C PRO A 41 12.77 -4.21 -22.74
N TYR A 42 13.38 -5.16 -23.43
CA TYR A 42 14.83 -5.43 -23.50
C TYR A 42 15.49 -5.96 -22.22
N ILE A 43 15.16 -5.42 -21.04
CA ILE A 43 15.85 -5.73 -19.78
C ILE A 43 14.99 -6.50 -18.77
N GLY A 44 13.68 -6.65 -19.03
CA GLY A 44 12.73 -7.15 -18.05
C GLY A 44 13.03 -8.56 -17.53
N THR A 45 13.37 -9.50 -18.41
CA THR A 45 13.68 -10.89 -18.01
C THR A 45 14.93 -10.95 -17.13
N THR A 46 15.99 -10.24 -17.51
CA THR A 46 17.23 -10.14 -16.73
C THR A 46 16.99 -9.52 -15.35
N LEU A 47 16.12 -8.50 -15.26
CA LEU A 47 15.75 -7.89 -13.98
C LEU A 47 15.03 -8.87 -13.05
N VAL A 48 14.11 -9.67 -13.60
CA VAL A 48 13.38 -10.68 -12.82
C VAL A 48 14.33 -11.74 -12.26
N GLU A 49 15.17 -12.32 -13.12
CA GLU A 49 16.16 -13.32 -12.70
C GLU A 49 17.18 -12.75 -11.71
N TRP A 50 17.56 -11.47 -11.87
CA TRP A 50 18.42 -10.77 -10.92
C TRP A 50 17.75 -10.61 -9.56
N ILE A 51 16.46 -10.24 -9.51
CA ILE A 51 15.68 -10.13 -8.28
C ILE A 51 15.50 -11.50 -7.62
N TRP A 52 15.34 -12.57 -8.38
CA TRP A 52 15.26 -13.92 -7.83
C TRP A 52 16.63 -14.45 -7.39
N GLY A 53 17.71 -14.08 -8.08
CA GLY A 53 19.01 -14.70 -7.90
C GLY A 53 19.08 -16.10 -8.49
N GLY A 54 18.28 -16.36 -9.53
CA GLY A 54 18.09 -17.65 -10.15
C GLY A 54 17.00 -17.59 -11.22
N PHE A 55 16.61 -18.74 -11.75
CA PHE A 55 15.61 -18.85 -12.83
C PHE A 55 14.17 -18.89 -12.34
N SER A 56 13.96 -19.03 -11.03
CA SER A 56 12.65 -19.05 -10.38
C SER A 56 12.76 -18.49 -8.96
N VAL A 57 11.62 -18.20 -8.33
CA VAL A 57 11.56 -17.94 -6.89
C VAL A 57 12.06 -19.18 -6.15
N ASP A 58 13.07 -19.02 -5.30
CA ASP A 58 13.69 -20.11 -4.53
C ASP A 58 14.37 -19.57 -3.25
N GLU A 59 15.17 -20.38 -2.56
CA GLU A 59 15.90 -20.05 -1.31
C GLU A 59 16.65 -18.71 -1.39
N ALA A 60 17.33 -18.45 -2.52
CA ALA A 60 18.05 -17.19 -2.74
C ALA A 60 17.12 -15.97 -2.71
N THR A 61 15.88 -16.11 -3.21
CA THR A 61 14.83 -15.08 -3.18
C THR A 61 14.29 -14.88 -1.77
N LEU A 62 14.05 -15.97 -1.03
CA LEU A 62 13.54 -15.89 0.33
C LEU A 62 14.53 -15.19 1.27
N THR A 63 15.80 -15.56 1.20
CA THR A 63 16.86 -15.02 2.06
C THR A 63 17.03 -13.51 1.86
N ARG A 64 17.01 -13.03 0.61
CA ARG A 64 17.09 -11.58 0.32
C ARG A 64 15.81 -10.85 0.70
N PHE A 65 14.63 -11.44 0.51
CA PHE A 65 13.36 -10.81 0.88
C PHE A 65 13.26 -10.66 2.38
N PHE A 66 13.76 -11.62 3.16
CA PHE A 66 13.92 -11.46 4.61
C PHE A 66 14.82 -10.27 4.96
N ALA A 67 16.01 -10.17 4.36
CA ALA A 67 16.92 -9.06 4.61
C ALA A 67 16.30 -7.69 4.24
N PHE A 68 15.61 -7.60 3.10
CA PHE A 68 14.92 -6.38 2.69
C PHE A 68 13.72 -6.03 3.58
N HIS A 69 12.88 -7.01 3.91
CA HIS A 69 11.76 -6.85 4.83
C HIS A 69 12.23 -6.37 6.20
N PHE A 70 13.41 -6.84 6.66
CA PHE A 70 13.99 -6.40 7.93
C PHE A 70 14.47 -4.94 7.88
N ILE A 71 15.19 -4.53 6.83
CA ILE A 71 15.79 -3.18 6.78
C ILE A 71 14.78 -2.08 6.43
N LEU A 72 13.77 -2.37 5.60
CA LEU A 72 12.84 -1.36 5.10
C LEU A 72 12.01 -0.64 6.18
N PRO A 73 11.52 -1.28 7.25
CA PRO A 73 10.87 -0.60 8.37
C PRO A 73 11.72 0.51 9.00
N PHE A 74 13.04 0.33 9.07
CA PHE A 74 13.96 1.36 9.58
C PHE A 74 14.10 2.52 8.59
N ILE A 75 14.16 2.22 7.29
CA ILE A 75 14.14 3.24 6.23
C ILE A 75 12.80 4.02 6.26
N ILE A 76 11.67 3.33 6.45
CA ILE A 76 10.35 3.95 6.62
C ILE A 76 10.35 4.88 7.82
N THR A 77 10.94 4.48 8.95
CA THR A 77 11.06 5.33 10.14
C THR A 77 11.83 6.62 9.84
N ALA A 78 12.94 6.53 9.11
CA ALA A 78 13.69 7.72 8.67
C ALA A 78 12.85 8.60 7.72
N LEU A 79 12.13 8.00 6.77
CA LEU A 79 11.22 8.72 5.87
C LEU A 79 10.06 9.40 6.62
N VAL A 80 9.55 8.82 7.70
CA VAL A 80 8.54 9.43 8.57
C VAL A 80 9.08 10.67 9.26
N VAL A 81 10.33 10.66 9.74
CA VAL A 81 10.97 11.86 10.31
C VAL A 81 11.03 12.98 9.27
N VAL A 82 11.47 12.66 8.05
CA VAL A 82 11.50 13.64 6.95
C VAL A 82 10.09 14.12 6.60
N HIS A 83 9.09 13.22 6.59
CA HIS A 83 7.69 13.57 6.35
C HIS A 83 7.16 14.57 7.39
N LEU A 84 7.44 14.34 8.66
CA LEU A 84 7.03 15.21 9.77
C LEU A 84 7.78 16.54 9.79
N LEU A 85 9.06 16.56 9.40
CA LEU A 85 9.83 17.80 9.25
C LEU A 85 9.14 18.75 8.26
N PHE A 86 8.81 18.27 7.06
CA PHE A 86 8.09 19.08 6.08
C PHE A 86 6.68 19.47 6.53
N LEU A 87 6.00 18.63 7.32
CA LEU A 87 4.73 18.99 7.93
C LEU A 87 4.88 20.13 8.94
N HIS A 88 5.95 20.13 9.75
CA HIS A 88 6.20 21.14 10.77
C HIS A 88 6.54 22.51 10.19
N GLU A 89 7.12 22.58 8.98
CA GLU A 89 7.37 23.86 8.29
C GLU A 89 6.08 24.63 7.99
N THR A 90 4.96 23.95 7.71
CA THR A 90 3.68 24.61 7.39
C THR A 90 2.62 24.46 8.47
N GLY A 91 2.78 23.50 9.38
CA GLY A 91 1.73 23.03 10.28
C GLY A 91 0.66 22.19 9.57
N SER A 92 -0.25 21.62 10.36
CA SER A 92 -1.38 20.83 9.86
C SER A 92 -2.41 21.69 9.13
N ASN A 93 -3.05 21.10 8.11
CA ASN A 93 -4.28 21.65 7.54
C ASN A 93 -5.48 21.36 8.47
N ASN A 94 -6.62 21.99 8.21
CA ASN A 94 -7.86 21.78 8.96
C ASN A 94 -9.07 21.53 8.01
N PRO A 95 -10.21 21.05 8.53
CA PRO A 95 -11.36 20.68 7.69
C PRO A 95 -11.89 21.80 6.78
N SER A 96 -11.82 23.07 7.20
CA SER A 96 -12.28 24.20 6.38
C SER A 96 -11.35 24.48 5.20
N GLY A 97 -10.07 24.10 5.30
CA GLY A 97 -9.02 24.42 4.33
C GLY A 97 -8.58 25.89 4.32
N VAL A 98 -9.05 26.71 5.27
CA VAL A 98 -8.64 28.10 5.50
C VAL A 98 -7.45 28.13 6.48
N ASN A 99 -6.63 29.19 6.47
CA ASN A 99 -5.56 29.34 7.45
C ASN A 99 -6.14 29.40 8.88
N SER A 100 -5.64 28.54 9.78
CA SER A 100 -6.04 28.45 11.18
C SER A 100 -5.11 29.17 12.17
N ASP A 101 -4.16 29.98 11.69
CA ASP A 101 -3.18 30.68 12.53
C ASP A 101 -3.82 31.53 13.64
N SER A 102 -4.99 32.11 13.39
CA SER A 102 -5.73 32.93 14.35
C SER A 102 -6.33 32.15 15.51
N ASP A 103 -6.43 30.82 15.41
CA ASP A 103 -7.10 29.96 16.39
C ASP A 103 -6.31 28.66 16.61
N LYS A 104 -5.00 28.82 16.85
CA LYS A 104 -4.12 27.70 17.21
C LYS A 104 -4.26 27.36 18.69
N ILE A 105 -4.35 26.07 18.96
CA ILE A 105 -4.24 25.51 20.32
C ILE A 105 -2.92 24.72 20.44
N PRO A 106 -2.32 24.64 21.64
CA PRO A 106 -1.13 23.83 21.84
C PRO A 106 -1.43 22.34 21.61
N PHE A 107 -0.43 21.56 21.19
CA PHE A 107 -0.61 20.13 20.94
C PHE A 107 -1.01 19.37 22.21
N HIS A 108 -0.30 19.64 23.31
CA HIS A 108 -0.64 19.13 24.63
C HIS A 108 -1.48 20.17 25.39
N PRO A 109 -2.57 19.76 26.08
CA PRO A 109 -3.07 18.39 26.24
C PRO A 109 -4.03 17.92 25.15
N TYR A 110 -4.52 18.84 24.31
CA TYR A 110 -5.69 18.65 23.46
C TYR A 110 -5.57 17.51 22.44
N PHE A 111 -4.51 17.50 21.64
CA PHE A 111 -4.29 16.44 20.66
C PHE A 111 -3.66 15.21 21.30
N THR A 112 -2.85 15.36 22.36
CA THR A 112 -2.31 14.20 23.11
C THR A 112 -3.43 13.28 23.63
N ILE A 113 -4.46 13.84 24.28
CA ILE A 113 -5.55 13.00 24.83
C ILE A 113 -6.40 12.38 23.70
N LYS A 114 -6.59 13.11 22.59
CA LYS A 114 -7.32 12.61 21.43
C LYS A 114 -6.57 11.47 20.74
N ASP A 115 -5.24 11.56 20.65
CA ASP A 115 -4.38 10.53 20.08
C ASP A 115 -4.34 9.28 20.97
N ILE A 116 -4.30 9.46 22.30
CA ILE A 116 -4.43 8.33 23.25
C ILE A 116 -5.77 7.61 23.03
N LEU A 117 -6.88 8.34 22.90
CA LEU A 117 -8.17 7.74 22.59
C LEU A 117 -8.15 6.98 21.26
N GLY A 118 -7.58 7.57 20.21
CA GLY A 118 -7.42 6.92 18.91
C GLY A 118 -6.59 5.63 18.99
N PHE A 119 -5.50 5.64 19.75
CA PHE A 119 -4.66 4.47 19.97
C PHE A 119 -5.37 3.37 20.75
N LEU A 120 -6.16 3.71 21.76
CA LEU A 120 -6.99 2.74 22.49
C LEU A 120 -8.02 2.07 21.59
N LEU A 121 -8.66 2.83 20.68
CA LEU A 121 -9.59 2.29 19.68
C LEU A 121 -8.88 1.40 18.64
N LEU A 122 -7.68 1.78 18.20
CA LEU A 122 -6.88 0.97 17.28
C LEU A 122 -6.48 -0.36 17.92
N ILE A 123 -5.96 -0.33 19.16
CA ILE A 123 -5.60 -1.55 19.90
C ILE A 123 -6.82 -2.42 20.14
N SER A 124 -7.95 -1.85 20.56
CA SER A 124 -9.14 -2.66 20.83
C SER A 124 -9.63 -3.38 19.57
N LEU A 125 -9.64 -2.70 18.42
CA LEU A 125 -9.96 -3.32 17.14
C LEU A 125 -8.94 -4.41 16.76
N MET A 126 -7.65 -4.11 16.83
CA MET A 126 -6.59 -5.08 16.52
C MET A 126 -6.67 -6.31 17.42
N MET A 127 -6.83 -6.12 18.73
CA MET A 127 -6.97 -7.22 19.69
C MET A 127 -8.26 -8.00 19.47
N SER A 128 -9.35 -7.36 19.06
CA SER A 128 -10.57 -8.08 18.70
C SER A 128 -10.35 -9.03 17.52
N LEU A 129 -9.62 -8.58 16.48
CA LEU A 129 -9.26 -9.41 15.35
C LEU A 129 -8.35 -10.56 15.80
N VAL A 130 -7.26 -10.27 16.52
CA VAL A 130 -6.28 -11.28 16.95
C VAL A 130 -6.89 -12.32 17.88
N LEU A 131 -7.73 -11.91 18.84
CA LEU A 131 -8.25 -12.82 19.87
C LEU A 131 -9.50 -13.58 19.45
N PHE A 132 -10.36 -12.99 18.60
CA PHE A 132 -11.65 -13.60 18.25
C PHE A 132 -11.71 -14.11 16.80
N SER A 133 -10.92 -13.56 15.87
CA SER A 133 -10.98 -13.93 14.46
C SER A 133 -9.64 -13.70 13.72
N PRO A 134 -8.54 -14.35 14.16
CA PRO A 134 -7.18 -14.04 13.67
C PRO A 134 -7.00 -14.30 12.17
N ASP A 135 -7.75 -15.26 11.62
CA ASP A 135 -7.65 -15.67 10.21
C ASP A 135 -8.61 -14.91 9.29
N LEU A 136 -9.44 -14.00 9.82
CA LEU A 136 -10.53 -13.35 9.06
C LEU A 136 -10.03 -12.58 7.82
N LEU A 137 -8.83 -11.98 7.92
CA LEU A 137 -8.24 -11.18 6.84
C LEU A 137 -7.13 -11.93 6.07
N GLY A 138 -6.89 -13.21 6.40
CA GLY A 138 -5.88 -14.05 5.76
C GLY A 138 -6.45 -14.92 4.64
N ASP A 139 -5.58 -15.71 4.00
CA ASP A 139 -5.97 -16.72 3.01
C ASP A 139 -5.61 -18.13 3.52
N PRO A 140 -6.58 -19.06 3.63
CA PRO A 140 -6.35 -20.43 4.07
C PRO A 140 -5.27 -21.18 3.27
N ASP A 141 -5.11 -20.89 1.98
CA ASP A 141 -4.13 -21.58 1.15
C ASP A 141 -2.69 -21.30 1.62
N ASN A 142 -2.46 -20.19 2.33
CA ASN A 142 -1.13 -19.86 2.86
C ASN A 142 -0.72 -20.70 4.08
N TYR A 143 -1.63 -21.51 4.64
CA TYR A 143 -1.28 -22.53 5.63
C TYR A 143 -0.71 -23.80 5.00
N THR A 144 -0.85 -23.98 3.68
CA THR A 144 -0.22 -25.09 2.97
C THR A 144 1.18 -24.67 2.51
N PRO A 145 2.24 -25.47 2.77
CA PRO A 145 3.59 -25.16 2.32
C PRO A 145 3.67 -24.97 0.81
N ALA A 146 4.52 -24.05 0.36
CA ALA A 146 4.73 -23.77 -1.06
C ALA A 146 5.07 -25.03 -1.87
N ASN A 147 4.37 -25.21 -2.98
CA ASN A 147 4.66 -26.24 -3.98
C ASN A 147 4.83 -25.59 -5.35
N PRO A 148 6.06 -25.49 -5.88
CA PRO A 148 6.34 -24.89 -7.20
C PRO A 148 5.66 -25.59 -8.37
N LEU A 149 5.18 -26.82 -8.19
CA LEU A 149 4.52 -27.63 -9.23
C LEU A 149 2.99 -27.60 -9.15
N ASN A 150 2.41 -26.97 -8.12
CA ASN A 150 0.96 -26.90 -7.93
C ASN A 150 0.51 -25.48 -7.61
N THR A 151 -0.05 -24.80 -8.61
CA THR A 151 -0.64 -23.47 -8.46
C THR A 151 -2.04 -23.55 -7.87
N PRO A 152 -2.36 -22.79 -6.81
CA PRO A 152 -3.72 -22.67 -6.31
C PRO A 152 -4.70 -22.21 -7.40
N PRO A 153 -5.96 -22.69 -7.39
CA PRO A 153 -6.93 -22.39 -8.44
C PRO A 153 -7.29 -20.90 -8.53
N HIS A 154 -7.25 -20.18 -7.40
CA HIS A 154 -7.62 -18.76 -7.32
C HIS A 154 -6.55 -17.94 -6.61
N ILE A 155 -5.36 -17.86 -7.21
CA ILE A 155 -4.31 -16.98 -6.70
C ILE A 155 -4.74 -15.51 -6.70
N LYS A 156 -4.58 -14.86 -5.55
CA LYS A 156 -4.85 -13.43 -5.34
C LYS A 156 -3.86 -12.86 -4.32
N PRO A 157 -3.58 -11.55 -4.36
CA PRO A 157 -2.86 -10.91 -3.27
C PRO A 157 -3.81 -10.69 -2.08
N GLU A 158 -3.23 -10.23 -0.98
CA GLU A 158 -3.94 -9.84 0.22
C GLU A 158 -4.87 -8.66 -0.05
N TRP A 159 -5.90 -8.53 0.78
CA TRP A 159 -7.05 -7.66 0.54
C TRP A 159 -6.70 -6.20 0.21
N TYR A 160 -5.64 -5.65 0.84
CA TYR A 160 -5.19 -4.27 0.63
C TYR A 160 -4.55 -4.02 -0.75
N PHE A 161 -4.29 -5.07 -1.54
CA PHE A 161 -3.81 -4.96 -2.92
C PHE A 161 -4.89 -5.29 -3.97
N LEU A 162 -6.08 -5.74 -3.57
CA LEU A 162 -7.10 -6.23 -4.51
C LEU A 162 -7.55 -5.16 -5.52
N PHE A 163 -7.71 -3.90 -5.09
CA PHE A 163 -8.09 -2.82 -6.01
C PHE A 163 -7.08 -2.65 -7.16
N ALA A 164 -5.78 -2.71 -6.85
CA ALA A 164 -4.70 -2.54 -7.80
C ALA A 164 -4.57 -3.78 -8.70
N TYR A 165 -4.79 -4.96 -8.13
CA TYR A 165 -4.85 -6.24 -8.85
C TYR A 165 -6.03 -6.28 -9.84
N ALA A 166 -7.21 -5.76 -9.47
CA ALA A 166 -8.34 -5.65 -10.37
C ALA A 166 -8.02 -4.74 -11.56
N ILE A 167 -7.38 -3.58 -11.32
CA ILE A 167 -6.92 -2.68 -12.38
C ILE A 167 -5.93 -3.39 -13.33
N LEU A 168 -4.94 -4.10 -12.79
CA LEU A 168 -3.98 -4.89 -13.56
C LEU A 168 -4.68 -5.88 -14.51
N ARG A 169 -5.65 -6.64 -14.00
CA ARG A 169 -6.37 -7.67 -14.78
C ARG A 169 -7.37 -7.11 -15.77
N SER A 170 -7.82 -5.87 -15.59
CA SER A 170 -8.81 -5.23 -16.45
C SER A 170 -8.27 -4.91 -17.85
N ILE A 171 -6.94 -4.93 -18.02
CA ILE A 171 -6.28 -4.63 -19.29
C ILE A 171 -5.77 -5.91 -19.94
N PRO A 172 -6.26 -6.31 -21.13
CA PRO A 172 -5.86 -7.54 -21.82
C PRO A 172 -4.51 -7.39 -22.54
N ASN A 173 -3.53 -6.77 -21.88
CA ASN A 173 -2.16 -6.62 -22.36
C ASN A 173 -1.21 -6.59 -21.17
N LYS A 174 -0.16 -7.42 -21.18
CA LYS A 174 0.78 -7.54 -20.05
C LYS A 174 1.45 -6.19 -19.70
N LEU A 175 2.03 -5.50 -20.68
CA LEU A 175 2.68 -4.21 -20.46
C LEU A 175 1.67 -3.14 -20.04
N GLY A 176 0.53 -3.06 -20.73
CA GLY A 176 -0.55 -2.11 -20.41
C GLY A 176 -1.07 -2.28 -18.98
N GLY A 177 -1.32 -3.52 -18.56
CA GLY A 177 -1.74 -3.84 -17.20
C GLY A 177 -0.70 -3.45 -16.16
N VAL A 178 0.59 -3.74 -16.39
CA VAL A 178 1.68 -3.34 -15.47
C VAL A 178 1.79 -1.82 -15.37
N LEU A 179 1.69 -1.10 -16.49
CA LEU A 179 1.70 0.36 -16.48
C LEU A 179 0.49 0.93 -15.72
N ALA A 180 -0.71 0.38 -15.91
CA ALA A 180 -1.91 0.82 -15.19
C ALA A 180 -1.84 0.52 -13.70
N LEU A 181 -1.30 -0.64 -13.31
CA LEU A 181 -1.04 -0.98 -11.91
C LEU A 181 -0.14 0.09 -11.26
N VAL A 182 1.00 0.39 -11.86
CA VAL A 182 1.94 1.39 -11.33
C VAL A 182 1.30 2.78 -11.32
N PHE A 183 0.56 3.13 -12.37
CA PHE A 183 -0.12 4.42 -12.47
C PHE A 183 -1.27 4.58 -11.47
N SER A 184 -1.93 3.50 -11.06
CA SER A 184 -3.00 3.54 -10.04
C SER A 184 -2.54 4.15 -8.70
N ILE A 185 -1.24 4.07 -8.41
CA ILE A 185 -0.62 4.67 -7.22
C ILE A 185 0.11 5.97 -7.61
N LEU A 186 0.86 5.98 -8.72
CA LEU A 186 1.60 7.18 -9.14
C LEU A 186 0.70 8.36 -9.52
N ILE A 187 -0.56 8.13 -9.89
CA ILE A 187 -1.53 9.20 -10.16
C ILE A 187 -1.70 10.15 -8.98
N LEU A 188 -1.42 9.70 -7.75
CA LEU A 188 -1.42 10.54 -6.54
C LEU A 188 -0.43 11.72 -6.64
N THR A 189 0.65 11.57 -7.42
CA THR A 189 1.63 12.65 -7.65
C THR A 189 1.07 13.78 -8.51
N LEU A 190 0.05 13.49 -9.32
CA LEU A 190 -0.58 14.45 -10.22
C LEU A 190 -1.67 15.26 -9.52
N PHE A 191 -2.23 14.81 -8.39
CA PHE A 191 -3.32 15.53 -7.71
C PHE A 191 -3.02 17.00 -7.39
N PRO A 192 -1.82 17.39 -6.91
CA PRO A 192 -1.50 18.80 -6.72
C PRO A 192 -1.57 19.63 -8.01
N LEU A 193 -1.25 19.03 -9.17
CA LEU A 193 -1.27 19.69 -10.48
C LEU A 193 -2.69 19.74 -11.08
N LEU A 194 -3.54 18.77 -10.73
CA LEU A 194 -4.93 18.67 -11.20
C LEU A 194 -5.91 19.50 -10.37
N GLN A 195 -5.45 20.20 -9.33
CA GLN A 195 -6.30 21.03 -8.49
C GLN A 195 -6.70 22.33 -9.21
N LEU A 196 -7.94 22.35 -9.73
CA LEU A 196 -8.51 23.52 -10.42
C LEU A 196 -9.35 24.43 -9.51
N SER A 197 -9.73 23.96 -8.32
CA SER A 197 -10.58 24.74 -7.43
C SER A 197 -9.81 25.83 -6.69
N LYS A 198 -10.45 26.99 -6.52
CA LYS A 198 -9.97 28.09 -5.69
C LYS A 198 -10.07 27.80 -4.18
N GLN A 199 -10.86 26.79 -3.79
CA GLN A 199 -11.00 26.37 -2.39
C GLN A 199 -10.17 25.11 -2.14
N ARG A 200 -9.34 25.15 -1.08
CA ARG A 200 -8.44 24.04 -0.74
C ARG A 200 -9.18 22.77 -0.31
N SER A 201 -10.11 22.89 0.65
CA SER A 201 -10.89 21.76 1.16
C SER A 201 -12.11 21.45 0.30
N MET A 202 -12.59 20.21 0.35
CA MET A 202 -13.87 19.81 -0.22
C MET A 202 -15.08 20.12 0.67
N MET A 203 -14.89 20.58 1.92
CA MET A 203 -15.97 20.84 2.90
C MET A 203 -17.10 21.72 2.34
N PHE A 204 -16.78 22.70 1.48
CA PHE A 204 -17.75 23.62 0.89
C PHE A 204 -17.99 23.37 -0.61
N ARG A 205 -17.67 22.17 -1.11
CA ARG A 205 -17.74 21.81 -2.53
C ARG A 205 -18.61 20.56 -2.75
N PRO A 206 -19.95 20.68 -2.78
CA PRO A 206 -20.87 19.54 -2.82
C PRO A 206 -20.61 18.57 -3.99
N ILE A 207 -20.35 19.10 -5.19
CA ILE A 207 -20.04 18.28 -6.37
C ILE A 207 -18.75 17.48 -6.16
N SER A 208 -17.71 18.10 -5.60
CA SER A 208 -16.44 17.41 -5.33
C SER A 208 -16.56 16.37 -4.21
N GLN A 209 -17.39 16.61 -3.20
CA GLN A 209 -17.71 15.60 -2.18
C GLN A 209 -18.41 14.38 -2.79
N CYS A 210 -19.40 14.61 -3.67
CA CYS A 210 -20.08 13.52 -4.38
C CYS A 210 -19.08 12.69 -5.21
N MET A 211 -18.20 13.36 -5.98
CA MET A 211 -17.18 12.66 -6.77
C MET A 211 -16.17 11.91 -5.90
N PHE A 212 -15.80 12.43 -4.73
CA PHE A 212 -14.94 11.72 -3.77
C PHE A 212 -15.60 10.44 -3.26
N TRP A 213 -16.90 10.47 -2.94
CA TRP A 213 -17.62 9.28 -2.51
C TRP A 213 -17.84 8.27 -3.65
N ILE A 214 -18.04 8.74 -4.88
CA ILE A 214 -18.05 7.87 -6.06
C ILE A 214 -16.70 7.17 -6.21
N LEU A 215 -15.57 7.89 -6.11
CA LEU A 215 -14.23 7.29 -6.14
C LEU A 215 -14.03 6.27 -5.00
N THR A 216 -14.52 6.57 -3.80
CA THR A 216 -14.42 5.65 -2.67
C THR A 216 -15.22 4.37 -2.92
N ALA A 217 -16.44 4.50 -3.44
CA ALA A 217 -17.27 3.35 -3.82
C ALA A 217 -16.66 2.53 -4.97
N ASP A 218 -16.02 3.19 -5.92
CA ASP A 218 -15.29 2.54 -7.01
C ASP A 218 -14.09 1.74 -6.48
N LEU A 219 -13.30 2.28 -5.56
CA LEU A 219 -12.21 1.55 -4.91
C LEU A 219 -12.71 0.33 -4.12
N LEU A 220 -13.86 0.44 -3.44
CA LEU A 220 -14.50 -0.70 -2.78
C LEU A 220 -14.97 -1.76 -3.80
N THR A 221 -15.50 -1.32 -4.95
CA THR A 221 -15.90 -2.21 -6.05
C THR A 221 -14.71 -2.91 -6.68
N LEU A 222 -13.57 -2.23 -6.85
CA LEU A 222 -12.32 -2.81 -7.32
C LEU A 222 -11.70 -3.79 -6.32
N THR A 223 -11.99 -3.62 -5.02
CA THR A 223 -11.50 -4.50 -3.95
C THR A 223 -12.33 -5.79 -3.87
N TRP A 224 -13.61 -5.74 -4.22
CA TRP A 224 -14.56 -6.86 -4.20
C TRP A 224 -14.33 -7.85 -5.36
#